data_AF-A0A3B3RDS3-F1
#
_entry.id   AF-A0A3B3RDS3-F1
#
_cell.length_a   1.000
_cell.length_b   1.000
_cell.length_c   1.000
_cell.angle_alpha   90.00
_cell.angle_beta   90.00
_cell.angle_gamma   90.00
#
_symmetry.space_group_name_H-M   'P 1'
#
loop_
_entity.id
_entity.type
_entity.pdbx_description
1 polymer ?
#
loop_
_entity_poly.entity_id
_entity_poly.type
_entity_poly.pdbx_seq_one_letter_code
_entity_poly.pdbx_strand_id
1 'polypeptide(L)'
;TYRKKMSSSRRHHLKSLMISIAKNLLDAEKTQTEADRVKYMDDNCPALSMPGSVQDLQELCKKLHQQIDKIDEERYDLETKANKGSKEIEDLRIKIQDLKGKFKKPALRKALLGSKHTVNLDLRANLKQVKKEVREEEKEAVGDWRKNIEDKAGMGGRKKMFESDA
;
A
#
# COMPACT_ATOMS: atom_id res chain seq x y z
N THR A 1 -26.45 -19.69 27.95
CA THR A 1 -26.84 -19.10 26.65
C THR A 1 -25.62 -18.97 25.75
N TYR A 2 -25.46 -19.84 24.74
CA TYR A 2 -24.30 -19.79 23.83
C TYR A 2 -24.48 -18.68 22.79
N ARG A 3 -23.81 -17.53 23.00
CA ARG A 3 -23.83 -16.42 22.03
C ARG A 3 -23.06 -16.83 20.77
N LYS A 4 -23.72 -16.81 19.62
CA LYS A 4 -23.11 -17.15 18.32
C LYS A 4 -21.94 -16.20 18.06
N LYS A 5 -20.72 -16.76 17.93
CA LYS A 5 -19.50 -15.98 17.65
C LYS A 5 -19.61 -15.32 16.28
N MET A 6 -19.11 -14.09 16.18
CA MET A 6 -19.09 -13.31 14.93
C MET A 6 -18.44 -14.09 13.78
N SER A 7 -18.98 -13.94 12.57
CA SER A 7 -18.45 -14.61 11.38
C SER A 7 -17.02 -14.18 11.07
N SER A 8 -16.23 -15.07 10.46
CA SER A 8 -14.85 -14.76 10.08
C SER A 8 -14.79 -13.58 9.10
N SER A 9 -15.69 -13.53 8.12
CA SER A 9 -15.79 -12.42 7.15
C SER A 9 -15.99 -11.07 7.87
N ARG A 10 -16.93 -10.99 8.82
CA ARG A 10 -17.15 -9.75 9.58
C ARG A 10 -15.93 -9.34 10.40
N ARG A 11 -15.21 -10.30 11.02
CA ARG A 11 -13.95 -10.01 11.73
C ARG A 11 -12.89 -9.41 10.81
N HIS A 12 -12.69 -9.97 9.61
CA HIS A 12 -11.70 -9.47 8.67
C HIS A 12 -12.07 -8.08 8.14
N HIS A 13 -13.34 -7.87 7.80
CA HIS A 13 -13.82 -6.56 7.37
C HIS A 13 -13.59 -5.50 8.45
N LEU A 14 -13.92 -5.78 9.71
CA LEU A 14 -13.67 -4.87 10.82
C LEU A 14 -12.17 -4.59 11.02
N LYS A 15 -11.30 -5.61 10.94
CA LYS A 15 -9.84 -5.40 10.99
C LYS A 15 -9.36 -4.50 9.85
N SER A 16 -9.85 -4.71 8.64
CA SER A 16 -9.49 -3.87 7.49
C SER A 16 -9.94 -2.43 7.68
N LEU A 17 -11.14 -2.20 8.21
CA LEU A 17 -11.63 -0.86 8.54
C LEU A 17 -10.77 -0.20 9.61
N MET A 18 -10.42 -0.93 10.67
CA MET A 18 -9.54 -0.42 11.73
C MET A 18 -8.17 -0.01 11.18
N ILE A 19 -7.56 -0.83 10.32
CA ILE A 19 -6.27 -0.50 9.69
C ILE A 19 -6.42 0.72 8.77
N SER A 20 -7.50 0.80 8.00
CA SER A 20 -7.76 1.96 7.13
C SER A 20 -7.90 3.26 7.93
N ILE A 21 -8.64 3.22 9.05
CA ILE A 21 -8.80 4.39 9.93
C ILE A 21 -7.45 4.74 10.58
N ALA A 22 -6.72 3.74 11.10
CA ALA A 22 -5.41 3.96 11.71
C ALA A 22 -4.41 4.59 10.74
N LYS A 23 -4.43 4.18 9.47
CA LYS A 23 -3.62 4.81 8.42
C LYS A 23 -4.00 6.29 8.25
N ASN A 24 -5.29 6.60 8.14
CA ASN A 24 -5.74 7.98 7.99
C ASN A 24 -5.35 8.85 9.19
N LEU A 25 -5.43 8.32 10.42
CA LEU A 25 -4.99 9.01 11.63
C LEU A 25 -3.48 9.26 11.62
N LEU A 26 -2.69 8.27 11.20
CA LEU A 26 -1.23 8.41 11.09
C LEU A 26 -0.84 9.47 10.05
N ASP A 27 -1.54 9.52 8.92
CA ASP A 27 -1.27 10.52 7.89
C ASP A 27 -1.68 11.92 8.36
N ALA A 28 -2.80 12.05 9.10
CA ALA A 28 -3.20 13.32 9.72
C ALA A 28 -2.20 13.79 10.79
N GLU A 29 -1.70 12.89 11.64
CA GLU A 29 -0.68 13.20 12.65
C GLU A 29 0.63 13.68 12.01
N LYS A 30 1.06 13.06 10.91
CA LYS A 30 2.24 13.53 10.15
C LYS A 30 2.06 14.95 9.63
N THR A 31 0.90 15.26 9.04
CA THR A 31 0.60 16.61 8.56
C THR A 31 0.59 17.61 9.71
N GLN A 32 0.00 17.25 10.85
CA GLN A 32 -0.02 18.11 12.03
C GLN A 32 1.40 18.33 12.58
N THR A 33 2.22 17.28 12.65
CA THR A 33 3.62 17.36 13.11
C THR A 33 4.45 18.31 12.24
N GLU A 34 4.25 18.28 10.92
CA GLU A 34 4.93 19.22 10.01
C GLU A 34 4.43 20.65 10.20
N ALA A 35 3.12 20.85 10.36
CA ALA A 35 2.57 22.18 10.65
C ALA A 35 3.09 22.75 11.98
N ASP A 36 3.16 21.93 13.02
CA ASP A 36 3.71 22.31 14.33
C ASP A 36 5.21 22.61 14.22
N ARG A 37 5.96 21.86 13.40
CA ARG A 37 7.38 22.13 13.11
C ARG A 37 7.55 23.49 12.45
N VAL A 38 6.78 23.79 11.40
CA VAL A 38 6.83 25.09 10.71
C VAL A 38 6.52 26.22 11.67
N LYS A 39 5.43 26.10 12.44
CA LYS A 39 5.05 27.09 13.45
C LYS A 39 6.14 27.33 14.49
N TYR A 40 6.75 26.26 15.00
CA TYR A 40 7.86 26.36 15.95
C TYR A 40 9.08 27.05 15.32
N MET A 41 9.40 26.77 14.06
CA MET A 41 10.50 27.45 13.36
C MET A 41 10.20 28.93 13.13
N ASP A 42 8.97 29.31 12.81
CA ASP A 42 8.58 30.72 12.65
C ASP A 42 8.74 31.51 13.95
N ASP A 43 8.37 30.91 15.09
CA ASP A 43 8.46 31.55 16.42
C ASP A 43 9.93 31.65 16.91
N ASN A 44 10.77 30.65 16.64
CA ASN A 44 12.13 30.54 17.22
C ASN A 44 13.25 30.97 16.27
N CYS A 45 13.01 30.96 14.96
CA CYS A 45 13.97 31.32 13.93
C CYS A 45 13.26 32.14 12.82
N PRO A 46 12.75 33.34 13.15
CA PRO A 46 12.07 34.19 12.18
C PRO A 46 13.03 34.65 11.07
N ALA A 47 12.46 35.06 9.94
CA ALA A 47 13.24 35.61 8.83
C ALA A 47 14.13 36.77 9.29
N LEU A 48 15.41 36.72 8.87
CA LEU A 48 16.40 37.69 9.29
C LEU A 48 16.03 39.10 8.81
N SER A 49 15.92 40.04 9.75
CA SER A 49 15.78 41.45 9.44
C SER A 49 17.17 42.11 9.48
N MET A 50 17.61 42.63 8.33
CA MET A 50 18.91 43.29 8.22
C MET A 50 18.82 44.72 8.78
N PRO A 51 19.57 45.05 9.83
CA PRO A 51 19.57 46.40 10.37
C PRO A 51 20.29 47.38 9.42
N GLY A 52 19.88 48.65 9.45
CA GLY A 52 20.37 49.67 8.52
C GLY A 52 21.74 50.27 8.87
N SER A 53 22.22 50.11 10.11
CA SER A 53 23.49 50.65 10.56
C SER A 53 24.58 49.57 10.69
N VAL A 54 25.84 49.96 10.57
CA VAL A 54 26.99 49.05 10.70
C VAL A 54 27.13 48.54 12.14
N GLN A 55 26.85 49.39 13.13
CA GLN A 55 26.93 49.04 14.55
C GLN A 55 25.89 47.97 14.90
N ASP A 56 24.64 48.17 14.48
CA ASP A 56 23.55 47.21 14.73
C ASP A 56 23.83 45.87 14.04
N LEU A 57 24.44 45.90 12.84
CA LEU A 57 24.84 44.69 12.12
C LEU A 57 25.94 43.92 12.88
N GLN A 58 26.94 44.62 13.40
CA GLN A 58 27.99 43.99 14.21
C GLN A 58 27.44 43.36 15.50
N GLU A 59 26.47 44.02 16.14
CA GLU A 59 25.81 43.49 17.33
C GLU A 59 24.95 42.26 17.01
N LEU A 60 24.20 42.30 15.91
CA LEU A 60 23.41 41.16 15.43
C LEU A 60 24.31 39.95 15.14
N CYS A 61 25.42 40.13 14.43
CA CYS A 61 26.36 39.04 14.16
C CYS A 61 26.92 38.40 15.44
N LYS A 62 27.25 39.21 16.44
CA LYS A 62 27.72 38.70 17.75
C LYS A 62 26.63 37.92 18.48
N LYS A 63 25.39 38.43 18.47
CA LYS A 63 24.22 37.75 19.07
C LYS A 63 23.95 36.40 18.41
N LEU A 64 23.92 36.35 17.08
CA LEU A 64 23.70 35.12 16.32
C LEU A 64 24.80 34.09 16.60
N HIS A 65 26.07 34.51 16.66
CA HIS A 65 27.17 33.61 16.97
C HIS A 65 27.02 32.96 18.36
N GLN A 66 26.70 33.75 19.38
CA GLN A 66 26.43 33.24 20.73
C GLN A 66 25.20 32.32 20.79
N GLN A 67 24.18 32.59 19.98
CA GLN A 67 23.00 31.71 19.89
C GLN A 67 23.33 30.38 19.21
N ILE A 68 24.17 30.40 18.17
CA ILE A 68 24.63 29.19 17.48
C ILE A 68 25.33 28.26 18.47
N ASP A 69 26.27 28.77 19.28
CA ASP A 69 27.00 27.95 20.25
C ASP A 69 26.06 27.26 21.25
N LYS A 70 25.08 28.00 21.79
CA LYS A 70 24.07 27.45 22.72
C LYS A 70 23.19 26.40 22.06
N ILE A 71 22.67 26.68 20.86
CA ILE A 71 21.80 25.76 20.13
C ILE A 71 22.56 24.49 19.73
N ASP A 72 23.85 24.61 19.42
CA ASP A 72 24.70 23.46 19.09
C ASP A 72 24.87 22.52 20.30
N GLU A 73 25.11 23.10 21.48
CA GLU A 73 25.16 22.36 22.74
C GLU A 73 23.83 21.66 23.05
N GLU A 74 22.71 22.39 22.96
CA GLU A 74 21.38 21.81 23.16
C GLU A 74 21.07 20.68 22.16
N ARG A 75 21.44 20.87 20.88
CA ARG A 75 21.30 19.84 19.84
C ARG A 75 22.10 18.60 20.20
N TYR A 76 23.35 18.76 20.63
CA TYR A 76 24.23 17.66 21.03
C TYR A 76 23.64 16.84 22.19
N ASP A 77 23.10 17.53 23.20
CA ASP A 77 22.44 16.89 24.34
C ASP A 77 21.18 16.12 23.95
N LEU A 78 20.34 16.72 23.10
CA LEU A 78 19.14 16.07 22.56
C LEU A 78 19.48 14.85 21.72
N GLU A 79 20.48 14.95 20.85
CA GLU A 79 20.97 13.84 20.03
C GLU A 79 21.50 12.71 20.93
N THR A 80 22.27 13.04 21.96
CA THR A 80 22.79 12.06 22.91
C THR A 80 21.66 11.33 23.63
N LYS A 81 20.61 12.04 24.06
CA LYS A 81 19.42 11.43 24.68
C LYS A 81 18.65 10.54 23.70
N ALA A 82 18.44 10.98 22.46
CA ALA A 82 17.78 10.19 21.42
C ALA A 82 18.56 8.91 21.08
N ASN A 83 19.89 9.00 21.02
CA ASN A 83 20.78 7.87 20.78
C ASN A 83 20.75 6.86 21.93
N LYS A 84 20.70 7.32 23.19
CA LYS A 84 20.53 6.44 24.35
C LYS A 84 19.21 5.67 24.27
N GLY A 85 18.10 6.36 24.00
CA GLY A 85 16.80 5.71 23.83
C GLY A 85 16.77 4.73 22.65
N SER A 86 17.42 5.07 21.53
CA SER A 86 17.51 4.19 20.36
C SER A 86 18.30 2.91 20.67
N LYS A 87 19.40 3.03 21.42
CA LYS A 87 20.19 1.87 21.88
C LYS A 87 19.36 0.98 22.81
N GLU A 88 18.66 1.57 23.77
CA GLU A 88 17.79 0.81 24.68
C GLU A 88 16.68 0.06 23.93
N ILE A 89 16.04 0.71 22.94
CA ILE A 89 15.05 0.07 22.08
C ILE A 89 15.67 -1.13 21.34
N GLU A 90 16.88 -1.00 20.83
CA GLU A 90 17.55 -2.09 20.12
C GLU A 90 17.90 -3.25 21.05
N ASP A 91 18.44 -2.97 22.23
CA ASP A 91 18.72 -3.97 23.25
C ASP A 91 17.44 -4.72 23.67
N LEU A 92 16.33 -4.00 23.84
CA LEU A 92 15.02 -4.59 24.13
C LEU A 92 14.49 -5.41 22.95
N ARG A 93 14.71 -4.99 21.69
CA ARG A 93 14.34 -5.76 20.50
C ARG A 93 15.10 -7.08 20.44
N ILE A 94 16.41 -7.07 20.69
CA ILE A 94 17.25 -8.27 20.75
C ILE A 94 16.73 -9.20 21.87
N LYS A 95 16.46 -8.66 23.06
CA LYS A 95 15.92 -9.45 24.17
C LYS A 95 14.56 -10.07 23.83
N ILE A 96 13.68 -9.33 23.16
CA ILE A 96 12.39 -9.85 22.66
C ILE A 96 12.62 -10.97 21.65
N GLN A 97 13.61 -10.86 20.76
CA GLN A 97 13.94 -11.90 19.79
C GLN A 97 14.45 -13.17 20.47
N ASP A 98 15.34 -13.04 21.45
CA ASP A 98 15.86 -14.16 22.23
C ASP A 98 14.75 -14.87 23.00
N LEU A 99 13.83 -14.11 23.64
CA LEU A 99 12.67 -14.63 24.35
C LEU A 99 11.63 -15.26 23.41
N LYS A 100 11.36 -14.66 22.24
CA LYS A 100 10.51 -15.27 21.19
C LYS A 100 11.13 -16.54 20.59
N GLY A 101 12.42 -16.75 20.83
CA GLY A 101 13.13 -18.00 20.59
C GLY A 101 13.94 -17.99 19.31
N LYS A 102 15.27 -18.07 19.47
CA LYS A 102 16.20 -18.73 18.53
C LYS A 102 15.76 -20.17 18.21
N PHE A 103 14.88 -20.73 19.04
CA PHE A 103 14.17 -21.99 18.87
C PHE A 103 12.69 -21.75 18.51
N LYS A 104 12.40 -21.32 17.27
CA LYS A 104 11.15 -21.81 16.66
C LYS A 104 11.31 -23.32 16.60
N LYS A 105 10.61 -24.08 17.45
CA LYS A 105 10.55 -25.54 17.36
C LYS A 105 10.40 -25.88 15.88
N PRO A 106 11.38 -26.56 15.23
CA PRO A 106 11.26 -26.88 13.83
C PRO A 106 9.94 -27.62 13.68
N ALA A 107 8.99 -27.03 12.96
CA ALA A 107 7.83 -27.78 12.55
C ALA A 107 8.41 -28.97 11.79
N LEU A 108 8.14 -30.19 12.24
CA LEU A 108 8.50 -31.41 11.51
C LEU A 108 7.79 -31.35 10.16
N ARG A 109 8.43 -30.69 9.18
CA ARG A 109 7.91 -30.59 7.82
C ARG A 109 8.28 -31.88 7.13
N LYS A 110 7.28 -32.71 6.79
CA LYS A 110 7.43 -33.72 5.75
C LYS A 110 7.90 -33.00 4.47
N ALA A 111 9.09 -33.32 4.01
CA ALA A 111 9.68 -32.77 2.80
C ALA A 111 9.06 -33.44 1.57
N LEU A 112 8.51 -32.63 0.66
CA LEU A 112 8.39 -32.94 -0.76
C LEU A 112 8.74 -31.64 -1.51
N LEU A 113 10.04 -31.43 -1.77
CA LEU A 113 10.49 -30.38 -2.68
C LEU A 113 10.43 -30.93 -4.12
N GLY A 114 9.37 -30.58 -4.84
CA GLY A 114 9.32 -30.65 -6.29
C GLY A 114 9.96 -29.40 -6.91
N SER A 115 10.97 -29.65 -7.75
CA SER A 115 11.71 -28.77 -8.68
C SER A 115 11.26 -27.31 -8.88
N LYS A 116 12.23 -26.39 -8.73
CA LYS A 116 12.34 -25.04 -9.33
C LYS A 116 11.02 -24.28 -9.60
N HIS A 117 10.68 -23.34 -8.72
CA HIS A 117 9.86 -22.18 -9.12
C HIS A 117 10.28 -20.92 -8.38
N THR A 118 10.72 -19.91 -9.13
CA THR A 118 10.90 -18.53 -8.69
C THR A 118 9.51 -17.93 -8.43
N VAL A 119 9.10 -17.88 -7.16
CA VAL A 119 7.82 -17.29 -6.75
C VAL A 119 8.03 -15.83 -6.37
N ASN A 120 7.62 -14.92 -7.24
CA ASN A 120 7.35 -13.53 -6.85
C ASN A 120 6.06 -13.52 -6.00
N LEU A 121 6.15 -12.98 -4.79
CA LEU A 121 5.17 -13.13 -3.71
C LEU A 121 4.03 -12.09 -3.77
N ASP A 122 3.71 -11.58 -4.96
CA ASP A 122 2.58 -10.69 -5.16
C ASP A 122 1.37 -11.45 -5.73
N LEU A 123 0.35 -11.63 -4.88
CA LEU A 123 -0.93 -12.27 -5.23
C LEU A 123 -1.65 -11.57 -6.39
N ARG A 124 -1.33 -10.30 -6.62
CA ARG A 124 -1.90 -9.47 -7.70
C ARG A 124 -1.26 -9.75 -9.06
N ALA A 125 -0.02 -10.23 -9.12
CA ALA A 125 0.70 -10.44 -10.36
C ALA A 125 0.27 -11.72 -11.11
N ASN A 126 -0.41 -12.66 -10.44
CA ASN A 126 -0.88 -13.92 -11.03
C ASN A 126 -2.34 -13.90 -11.50
N LEU A 127 -3.07 -12.80 -11.27
CA LEU A 127 -4.41 -12.65 -11.81
C LEU A 127 -4.28 -12.04 -13.21
N LYS A 128 -4.64 -12.81 -14.26
CA LYS A 128 -4.79 -12.26 -15.62
C LYS A 128 -5.79 -11.12 -15.55
N GLN A 129 -5.30 -9.88 -15.68
CA GLN A 129 -6.13 -8.74 -15.97
C GLN A 129 -6.83 -9.04 -17.30
N VAL A 130 -8.16 -9.14 -17.31
CA VAL A 130 -8.94 -9.14 -18.56
C VAL A 130 -8.78 -7.74 -19.13
N LYS A 131 -7.67 -7.53 -19.83
CA LYS A 131 -7.49 -6.44 -20.76
C LYS A 131 -8.53 -6.66 -21.84
N LYS A 132 -9.62 -5.89 -21.76
CA LYS A 132 -10.48 -5.59 -22.90
C LYS A 132 -9.67 -4.71 -23.85
N GLU A 133 -8.58 -5.26 -24.38
CA GLU A 133 -7.89 -4.69 -25.52
C GLU A 133 -8.74 -5.06 -26.73
N VAL A 134 -9.26 -4.02 -27.36
CA VAL A 134 -9.80 -4.09 -28.72
C VAL A 134 -8.67 -4.64 -29.58
N ARG A 135 -8.76 -5.93 -29.90
CA ARG A 135 -7.94 -6.55 -30.93
C ARG A 135 -8.47 -6.04 -32.27
N GLU A 136 -7.82 -5.01 -32.80
CA GLU A 136 -7.89 -4.73 -34.23
C GLU A 136 -7.38 -5.97 -34.97
N GLU A 137 -8.32 -6.51 -35.75
CA GLU A 137 -8.15 -7.21 -37.01
C GLU A 137 -7.13 -8.37 -37.09
N GLU A 138 -7.68 -9.59 -37.15
CA GLU A 138 -7.49 -10.42 -38.35
C GLU A 138 -8.69 -11.36 -38.53
N LYS A 139 -9.60 -10.89 -39.39
CA LYS A 139 -10.27 -11.60 -40.50
C LYS A 139 -11.22 -12.77 -40.22
N GLU A 140 -12.47 -12.52 -40.62
CA GLU A 140 -13.33 -13.43 -41.41
C GLU A 140 -13.89 -14.70 -40.75
N ALA A 141 -14.48 -14.62 -39.56
CA ALA A 141 -15.25 -15.77 -39.04
C ALA A 141 -16.50 -15.44 -38.22
N VAL A 142 -17.11 -14.27 -38.40
CA VAL A 142 -18.46 -14.02 -37.87
C VAL A 142 -19.34 -13.51 -39.00
N GLY A 143 -19.61 -14.42 -39.94
CA GLY A 143 -20.64 -14.26 -40.97
C GLY A 143 -22.03 -14.34 -40.34
N ASP A 144 -22.84 -13.33 -40.67
CA ASP A 144 -24.20 -13.06 -40.23
C ASP A 144 -25.10 -14.30 -40.08
N TRP A 145 -25.54 -14.58 -38.85
CA TRP A 145 -26.48 -15.66 -38.53
C TRP A 145 -27.87 -15.50 -39.15
N ARG A 146 -28.19 -14.34 -39.76
CA ARG A 146 -29.47 -14.13 -40.46
C ARG A 146 -29.59 -14.87 -41.79
N LYS A 147 -28.50 -15.23 -42.45
CA LYS A 147 -28.55 -15.83 -43.81
C LYS A 147 -29.06 -17.29 -43.83
N ASN A 148 -28.93 -18.01 -42.71
CA ASN A 148 -29.30 -19.44 -42.64
C ASN A 148 -30.83 -19.67 -42.47
N ILE A 149 -31.60 -18.63 -42.12
CA ILE A 149 -33.05 -18.73 -41.93
C ILE A 149 -33.83 -18.42 -43.22
N GLU A 150 -33.33 -17.57 -44.11
CA GLU A 150 -33.98 -17.28 -45.40
C GLU A 150 -33.86 -18.43 -46.42
N ASP A 151 -32.75 -19.17 -46.42
CA ASP A 151 -32.54 -20.30 -47.36
C ASP A 151 -33.46 -21.52 -47.11
N LYS A 152 -34.20 -21.54 -45.98
CA LYS A 152 -35.18 -22.61 -45.68
C LYS A 152 -36.64 -22.23 -45.93
N ALA A 153 -36.94 -21.02 -46.39
CA ALA A 153 -38.31 -20.55 -46.62
C ALA A 153 -38.81 -20.70 -48.07
N GLY A 154 -38.15 -21.51 -48.91
CA GLY A 154 -38.32 -21.48 -50.37
C GLY A 154 -38.65 -22.79 -51.10
N MET A 155 -39.22 -23.82 -50.44
CA MET A 155 -39.65 -25.06 -51.14
C MET A 155 -41.16 -25.25 -51.07
N GLY A 156 -41.91 -24.28 -51.59
CA GLY A 156 -43.32 -24.43 -51.93
C GLY A 156 -43.47 -24.98 -53.36
N GLY A 157 -43.73 -26.29 -53.50
CA GLY A 157 -43.89 -26.90 -54.83
C GLY A 157 -44.28 -28.38 -54.83
N ARG A 158 -45.54 -28.67 -54.46
CA ARG A 158 -46.36 -29.86 -54.79
C ARG A 158 -45.66 -31.24 -54.87
N LYS A 159 -45.67 -32.00 -53.77
CA LYS A 159 -45.60 -33.47 -53.83
C LYS A 159 -47.01 -34.04 -54.01
N LYS A 160 -47.23 -34.69 -55.15
CA LYS A 160 -48.47 -35.37 -55.57
C LYS A 160 -48.69 -36.59 -54.67
N MET A 161 -49.95 -36.79 -54.28
CA MET A 161 -50.49 -37.84 -53.38
C MET A 161 -50.34 -39.26 -53.94
N PHE A 162 -50.23 -40.22 -52.99
CA PHE A 162 -50.77 -41.61 -52.90
C PHE A 162 -50.95 -42.46 -54.17
N GLU A 163 -50.64 -43.77 -54.17
CA GLU A 163 -51.52 -44.84 -53.63
C GLU A 163 -50.78 -46.08 -53.10
N SER A 164 -51.54 -46.83 -52.29
CA SER A 164 -51.23 -48.03 -51.52
C SER A 164 -51.36 -49.35 -52.29
N ASP A 165 -50.84 -50.41 -51.65
CA ASP A 165 -51.22 -51.83 -51.70
C ASP A 165 -50.66 -52.78 -52.79
N ALA A 166 -50.34 -53.98 -52.26
CA ALA A 166 -49.94 -55.28 -52.84
C ALA A 166 -48.46 -55.48 -53.23
#